data_AF-A0AA88XHT8-F1
#
_entry.id   AF-A0AA88XHT8-F1
#
_cell.length_a   1.000
_cell.length_b   1.000
_cell.length_c   1.000
_cell.angle_alpha   90.00
_cell.angle_beta   90.00
_cell.angle_gamma   90.00
#
_symmetry.space_group_name_H-M   'P 1'
#
loop_
_entity.id
_entity.type
_entity.pdbx_description
1 polymer ?
#
loop_
_entity_poly.entity_id
_entity_poly.type
_entity_poly.pdbx_seq_one_letter_code
_entity_poly.pdbx_strand_id
1 'polypeptide(L)'
;MWRWLSPTGDPANVHYILSKNFSNYPKGPEFNKIFDILGDGIFNADKTLWETQRKTTMSLLNHSKFQKSSERTSWNKVKKGLIPILQHATEKRLEVDLQGLFERLNYDSVCILVLGHDPASLSIDLPHIPSEKRLVKPRKPFYTGMFCRKAFGSCKNGLILAKRKS
;
A
#
# COMPACT_ATOMS: atom_id res chain seq x y z
N MET A 1 -15.76 3.76 -18.53
CA MET A 1 -15.80 2.35 -18.07
C MET A 1 -16.51 2.17 -16.71
N TRP A 2 -17.35 3.13 -16.28
CA TRP A 2 -18.26 3.03 -15.11
C TRP A 2 -19.71 3.40 -15.47
N ARG A 3 -20.05 3.31 -16.76
CA ARG A 3 -21.27 3.92 -17.32
C ARG A 3 -22.57 3.15 -17.01
N TRP A 4 -22.47 1.96 -16.39
CA TRP A 4 -23.62 1.10 -16.07
C TRP A 4 -23.87 0.90 -14.57
N LEU A 5 -23.03 1.47 -13.72
CA LEU A 5 -23.41 1.65 -12.32
C LEU A 5 -24.22 2.94 -12.27
N SER A 6 -25.55 2.82 -12.24
CA SER A 6 -26.30 3.73 -11.38
C SER A 6 -25.53 3.82 -10.06
N PRO A 7 -25.32 4.99 -9.43
CA PRO A 7 -24.67 5.05 -8.13
C PRO A 7 -25.57 4.30 -7.14
N THR A 8 -25.38 2.98 -7.07
CA THR A 8 -26.17 2.13 -6.20
C THR A 8 -25.58 2.34 -4.82
N GLY A 9 -26.10 3.36 -4.12
CA GLY A 9 -25.93 3.50 -2.69
C GLY A 9 -26.59 2.36 -1.91
N ASP A 10 -27.31 1.46 -2.60
CA ASP A 10 -27.87 0.24 -2.07
C ASP A 10 -26.76 -0.76 -1.66
N PRO A 11 -26.63 -1.08 -0.36
CA PRO A 11 -25.68 -2.07 0.14
C PRO A 11 -25.81 -3.46 -0.51
N ALA A 12 -27.01 -3.86 -0.94
CA ALA A 12 -27.23 -5.17 -1.57
C ALA A 12 -26.52 -5.26 -2.93
N ASN A 13 -26.58 -4.18 -3.72
CA ASN A 13 -25.88 -4.09 -5.00
C ASN A 13 -24.37 -4.04 -4.81
N VAL A 14 -23.88 -3.26 -3.83
CA VAL A 14 -22.45 -3.21 -3.50
C VAL A 14 -21.95 -4.59 -3.08
N HIS A 15 -22.66 -5.29 -2.22
CA HIS A 15 -22.31 -6.65 -1.80
C HIS A 15 -22.36 -7.65 -2.97
N TYR A 16 -23.35 -7.52 -3.86
CA TYR A 16 -23.43 -8.36 -5.05
C TYR A 16 -22.20 -8.17 -5.94
N ILE A 17 -21.82 -6.93 -6.24
CA ILE A 17 -20.70 -6.61 -7.14
C ILE A 17 -19.35 -6.94 -6.49
N LEU A 18 -19.12 -6.52 -5.24
CA LEU A 18 -17.80 -6.62 -4.60
C LEU A 18 -17.53 -7.95 -3.90
N SER A 19 -18.57 -8.78 -3.69
CA SER A 19 -18.44 -10.06 -2.98
C SER A 19 -19.01 -11.23 -3.77
N LYS A 20 -20.34 -11.26 -4.03
CA LYS A 20 -20.99 -12.47 -4.58
C LYS A 20 -20.66 -12.74 -6.05
N ASN A 21 -20.53 -11.70 -6.87
CA ASN A 21 -20.40 -11.81 -8.31
C ASN A 21 -19.16 -11.08 -8.85
N PHE A 22 -18.14 -10.91 -8.00
CA PHE A 22 -16.93 -10.12 -8.29
C PHE A 22 -16.22 -10.48 -9.60
N SER A 23 -16.14 -11.77 -9.93
CA SER A 23 -15.48 -12.26 -11.14
C SER A 23 -16.12 -11.77 -12.45
N ASN A 24 -17.39 -11.36 -12.42
CA ASN A 24 -18.14 -10.81 -13.55
C ASN A 24 -18.00 -9.29 -13.70
N TYR A 25 -17.30 -8.61 -12.78
CA TYR A 25 -17.04 -7.18 -12.83
C TYR A 25 -15.52 -6.90 -12.80
N PRO A 26 -14.79 -7.21 -13.89
CA PRO A 26 -13.37 -6.88 -13.98
C PRO A 26 -13.15 -5.36 -13.95
N LYS A 27 -12.01 -4.91 -13.44
CA LYS A 27 -11.72 -3.48 -13.25
C LYS A 27 -11.55 -2.74 -14.58
N GLY A 28 -11.06 -3.46 -15.59
CA GLY A 28 -10.91 -2.99 -16.96
C GLY A 28 -9.68 -2.12 -17.21
N PRO A 29 -9.36 -1.87 -18.50
CA PRO A 29 -8.11 -1.23 -18.91
C PRO A 29 -7.90 0.19 -18.36
N GLU A 30 -8.97 0.99 -18.16
CA GLU A 30 -8.82 2.33 -17.60
C GLU A 30 -8.35 2.30 -16.15
N PHE A 31 -8.81 1.31 -15.36
CA PHE A 31 -8.32 1.12 -14.00
C PHE A 31 -6.86 0.66 -14.00
N ASN A 32 -6.51 -0.26 -14.90
CA ASN A 32 -5.14 -0.78 -15.00
C ASN A 32 -4.14 0.33 -15.34
N LYS A 33 -4.52 1.30 -16.19
CA LYS A 33 -3.67 2.47 -16.50
C LYS A 33 -3.34 3.31 -15.25
N ILE A 34 -4.28 3.45 -14.31
CA ILE A 34 -4.07 4.26 -13.10
C ILE A 34 -3.00 3.62 -12.20
N PHE A 35 -2.97 2.28 -12.14
CA PHE A 35 -2.07 1.52 -11.27
C PHE A 35 -0.99 0.77 -12.06
N ASP A 36 -0.68 1.19 -13.28
CA ASP A 36 0.31 0.53 -14.16
C ASP A 36 1.69 0.40 -13.49
N ILE A 37 2.04 1.39 -12.66
CA ILE A 37 3.22 1.39 -11.78
C ILE A 37 3.33 0.15 -10.86
N LEU A 38 2.23 -0.54 -10.57
CA LEU A 38 2.17 -1.72 -9.72
C LEU A 38 2.15 -3.03 -10.52
N GLY A 39 2.22 -2.95 -11.86
CA GLY A 39 2.19 -4.08 -12.78
C GLY A 39 0.95 -4.95 -12.60
N ASP A 40 1.06 -6.26 -12.82
CA ASP A 40 -0.04 -7.23 -12.63
C ASP A 40 -0.26 -7.64 -11.15
N GLY A 41 0.08 -6.74 -10.22
CA GLY A 41 -0.10 -6.94 -8.79
C GLY A 41 -1.58 -6.95 -8.37
N ILE A 42 -1.84 -7.14 -7.07
CA ILE A 42 -3.18 -7.34 -6.50
C ILE A 42 -4.20 -6.25 -6.86
N PHE A 43 -3.74 -5.05 -7.19
CA PHE A 43 -4.61 -3.95 -7.64
C PHE A 43 -5.10 -4.12 -9.08
N ASN A 44 -4.28 -4.64 -9.99
CA ASN A 44 -4.61 -4.82 -11.41
C ASN A 44 -5.03 -6.25 -11.78
N ALA A 45 -4.71 -7.24 -10.95
CA ALA A 45 -5.13 -8.61 -11.15
C ALA A 45 -6.66 -8.74 -11.08
N ASP A 46 -7.24 -9.62 -11.89
CA ASP A 46 -8.67 -9.97 -11.88
C ASP A 46 -8.88 -11.49 -11.70
N LYS A 47 -10.10 -11.89 -11.35
CA LYS A 47 -10.56 -13.29 -11.24
C LYS A 47 -9.65 -14.14 -10.34
N THR A 48 -9.27 -15.34 -10.79
CA THR A 48 -8.49 -16.34 -10.02
C THR A 48 -7.10 -15.85 -9.64
N LEU A 49 -6.49 -14.98 -10.44
CA LEU A 49 -5.20 -14.38 -10.12
C LEU A 49 -5.34 -13.44 -8.92
N TRP A 50 -6.37 -12.60 -8.91
CA TRP A 50 -6.67 -11.72 -7.78
C TRP A 50 -6.97 -12.51 -6.51
N GLU A 51 -7.77 -13.58 -6.59
CA GLU A 51 -8.10 -14.41 -5.43
C GLU A 51 -6.86 -15.03 -4.80
N THR A 52 -5.97 -15.56 -5.63
CA THR A 52 -4.69 -16.13 -5.18
C THR A 52 -3.83 -15.06 -4.51
N GLN A 53 -3.61 -13.92 -5.19
CA GLN A 53 -2.79 -12.83 -4.66
C GLN A 53 -3.39 -12.24 -3.37
N ARG A 54 -4.72 -12.13 -3.27
CA ARG A 54 -5.43 -11.68 -2.07
C ARG A 54 -5.22 -12.63 -0.90
N LYS A 55 -5.38 -13.94 -1.09
CA LYS A 55 -5.14 -14.92 -0.02
C LYS A 55 -3.72 -14.81 0.52
N THR A 56 -2.73 -14.75 -0.36
CA THR A 56 -1.32 -14.60 0.02
C THR A 56 -1.05 -13.26 0.73
N THR A 57 -1.56 -12.17 0.18
CA THR A 57 -1.36 -10.82 0.75
C THR A 57 -2.01 -10.71 2.13
N MET A 58 -3.25 -11.18 2.29
CA MET A 58 -3.93 -11.15 3.58
C MET A 58 -3.20 -12.01 4.63
N SER A 59 -2.66 -13.17 4.23
CA SER A 59 -1.83 -13.99 5.12
C SER A 59 -0.59 -13.24 5.59
N LEU A 60 0.09 -12.52 4.68
CA LEU A 60 1.26 -11.70 5.02
C LEU A 60 0.90 -10.54 5.96
N LEU A 61 -0.18 -9.81 5.66
CA LEU A 61 -0.60 -8.66 6.47
C LEU A 61 -1.06 -9.10 7.87
N ASN A 62 -1.71 -10.25 7.99
CA ASN A 62 -2.15 -10.78 9.28
C ASN A 62 -1.02 -11.46 10.07
N HIS A 63 0.16 -11.64 9.46
CA HIS A 63 1.29 -12.25 10.14
C HIS A 63 1.83 -11.32 11.24
N SER A 64 2.09 -11.86 12.43
CA SER A 64 2.51 -11.09 13.62
C SER A 64 3.77 -10.23 13.39
N LYS A 65 4.72 -10.72 12.60
CA LYS A 65 5.91 -9.93 12.18
C LYS A 65 5.53 -8.66 11.40
N PHE A 66 4.56 -8.74 10.50
CA PHE A 66 4.10 -7.58 9.75
C PHE A 66 3.39 -6.60 10.68
N GLN A 67 2.50 -7.10 11.55
CA GLN A 67 1.79 -6.28 12.54
C GLN A 67 2.75 -5.51 13.46
N LYS A 68 3.76 -6.20 14.02
CA LYS A 68 4.83 -5.56 14.82
C LYS A 68 5.64 -4.53 14.03
N SER A 69 5.91 -4.80 12.76
CA SER A 69 6.62 -3.84 11.89
C SER A 69 5.75 -2.62 11.59
N SER A 70 4.45 -2.80 11.38
CA SER A 70 3.46 -1.74 11.19
C SER A 70 3.38 -0.83 12.40
N GLU A 71 3.16 -1.42 13.59
CA GLU A 71 3.15 -0.70 14.86
C GLU A 71 4.43 0.11 15.07
N ARG A 72 5.60 -0.53 14.92
CA ARG A 72 6.90 0.14 15.06
C ARG A 72 7.08 1.28 14.07
N THR A 73 6.65 1.10 12.82
CA THR A 73 6.75 2.11 11.77
C THR A 73 5.89 3.32 12.12
N SER A 74 4.62 3.09 12.42
CA SER A 74 3.66 4.13 12.81
C SER A 74 4.14 4.90 14.04
N TRP A 75 4.57 4.18 15.09
CA TRP A 75 5.08 4.82 16.31
C TRP A 75 6.31 5.69 16.05
N ASN A 76 7.27 5.19 15.27
CA ASN A 76 8.46 5.97 14.93
C ASN A 76 8.12 7.21 14.10
N LYS A 77 7.19 7.10 13.15
CA LYS A 77 6.81 8.23 12.30
C LYS A 77 6.05 9.31 13.05
N VAL A 78 5.19 8.92 14.00
CA VAL A 78 4.54 9.87 14.89
C VAL A 78 5.57 10.53 15.81
N LYS A 79 6.39 9.72 16.52
CA LYS A 79 7.32 10.23 17.53
C LYS A 79 8.43 11.09 16.95
N LYS A 80 8.99 10.72 15.79
CA LYS A 80 10.18 11.36 15.21
C LYS A 80 9.87 12.29 14.03
N GLY A 81 8.68 12.20 13.44
CA GLY A 81 8.26 13.04 12.33
C GLY A 81 7.16 14.01 12.75
N LEU A 82 5.97 13.49 13.05
CA LEU A 82 4.78 14.32 13.29
C LEU A 82 4.90 15.22 14.52
N ILE A 83 5.28 14.66 15.67
CA ILE A 83 5.38 15.41 16.93
C ILE A 83 6.36 16.60 16.81
N PRO A 84 7.61 16.41 16.32
CA PRO A 84 8.54 17.51 16.13
C PRO A 84 8.01 18.63 15.22
N ILE A 85 7.30 18.29 14.14
CA ILE A 85 6.70 19.28 13.23
C ILE A 85 5.65 20.12 13.97
N LEU A 86 4.76 19.47 14.73
CA LEU A 86 3.70 20.15 15.48
C LEU A 86 4.27 21.01 16.63
N GLN A 87 5.30 20.54 17.32
CA GLN A 87 6.02 21.33 18.33
C GLN A 87 6.65 22.58 17.71
N HIS A 88 7.37 22.41 16.60
CA HIS A 88 7.98 23.52 15.86
C HIS A 88 6.95 24.57 15.41
N ALA A 89 5.82 24.11 14.88
CA ALA A 89 4.74 24.98 14.47
C ALA A 89 4.12 25.74 15.65
N THR A 90 3.96 25.07 16.80
CA THR A 90 3.45 25.69 18.03
C THR A 90 4.39 26.78 18.53
N GLU A 91 5.69 26.49 18.61
CA GLU A 91 6.73 27.44 19.06
C GLU A 91 6.79 28.68 18.17
N LYS A 92 6.67 28.49 16.85
CA LYS A 92 6.71 29.58 15.86
C LYS A 92 5.34 30.17 15.53
N ARG A 93 4.26 29.69 16.16
CA ARG A 93 2.87 30.08 15.88
C ARG A 93 2.50 29.99 14.40
N LEU A 94 2.93 28.92 13.74
CA LEU A 94 2.65 28.65 12.33
C LEU A 94 1.33 27.90 12.18
N GLU A 95 0.58 28.23 11.13
CA GLU A 95 -0.53 27.41 10.68
C GLU A 95 0.00 26.16 9.97
N VAL A 96 -0.71 25.04 10.15
CA VAL A 96 -0.29 23.73 9.64
C VAL A 96 -1.46 23.06 8.95
N ASP A 97 -1.24 22.59 7.72
CA ASP A 97 -2.18 21.70 7.03
C ASP A 97 -2.06 20.27 7.58
N LEU A 98 -2.98 19.90 8.46
CA LEU A 98 -3.05 18.55 9.04
C LEU A 98 -3.34 17.48 7.99
N GLN A 99 -4.10 17.79 6.93
CA GLN A 99 -4.35 16.82 5.87
C GLN A 99 -3.04 16.47 5.16
N GLY A 100 -2.29 17.49 4.72
CA GLY A 100 -0.98 17.29 4.10
C GLY A 100 0.00 16.53 4.99
N LEU A 101 -0.02 16.76 6.31
CA LEU A 101 0.82 15.99 7.25
C LEU A 101 0.40 14.53 7.37
N PHE A 102 -0.90 14.23 7.50
CA PHE A 102 -1.36 12.84 7.59
C PHE A 102 -1.15 12.07 6.29
N GLU A 103 -1.27 12.73 5.15
CA GLU A 103 -0.96 12.09 3.87
C GLU A 103 0.54 11.78 3.75
N ARG A 104 1.44 12.67 4.21
CA ARG A 104 2.89 12.40 4.29
C ARG A 104 3.22 11.27 5.26
N LEU A 105 2.57 11.26 6.43
CA LEU A 105 2.67 10.18 7.41
C LEU A 105 2.29 8.83 6.80
N ASN A 106 1.15 8.77 6.10
CA ASN A 106 0.68 7.55 5.45
C ASN A 106 1.61 7.13 4.31
N TYR A 107 2.04 8.07 3.47
CA TYR A 107 2.94 7.81 2.36
C TYR A 107 4.27 7.20 2.83
N ASP A 108 4.95 7.85 3.78
CA ASP A 108 6.19 7.33 4.34
C ASP A 108 5.99 5.95 4.98
N SER A 109 4.89 5.75 5.72
CA SER A 109 4.59 4.49 6.40
C SER A 109 4.38 3.35 5.39
N VAL A 110 3.60 3.59 4.33
CA VAL A 110 3.38 2.61 3.26
C VAL A 110 4.69 2.30 2.51
N CYS A 111 5.50 3.30 2.19
CA CYS A 111 6.80 3.10 1.55
C CYS A 111 7.72 2.24 2.42
N ILE A 112 7.77 2.45 3.73
CA ILE A 112 8.56 1.63 4.63
C ILE A 112 8.04 0.19 4.66
N LEU A 113 6.73 0.00 4.80
CA LEU A 113 6.14 -1.34 4.95
C LEU A 113 6.18 -2.17 3.65
N VAL A 114 6.00 -1.52 2.50
CA VAL A 114 5.89 -2.19 1.20
C VAL A 114 7.23 -2.22 0.45
N LEU A 115 8.01 -1.14 0.52
CA LEU A 115 9.27 -0.98 -0.21
C LEU A 115 10.52 -1.15 0.66
N GLY A 116 10.37 -1.07 1.99
CA GLY A 116 11.51 -1.13 2.92
C GLY A 116 12.39 0.12 2.89
N HIS A 117 11.90 1.23 2.32
CA HIS A 117 12.62 2.49 2.20
C HIS A 117 11.78 3.64 2.75
N ASP A 118 12.43 4.55 3.45
CA ASP A 118 11.81 5.75 4.01
C ASP A 118 12.07 6.96 3.09
N PRO A 119 11.03 7.53 2.44
CA PRO A 119 11.15 8.75 1.64
C PRO A 119 11.48 9.99 2.48
N ALA A 120 11.35 9.90 3.81
CA ALA A 120 11.56 10.97 4.78
C ALA A 120 10.80 12.26 4.43
N SER A 121 9.57 12.10 3.93
CA SER A 121 8.77 13.21 3.42
C SER A 121 8.02 13.98 4.51
N LEU A 122 7.87 13.35 5.68
CA LEU A 122 7.40 13.95 6.93
C LEU A 122 8.57 14.49 7.75
N SER A 123 9.07 15.68 7.37
CA SER A 123 10.14 16.40 8.07
C SER A 123 9.78 17.88 8.25
N ILE A 124 10.51 18.60 9.11
CA ILE A 124 10.27 20.03 9.41
C ILE A 124 10.34 20.90 8.14
N ASP A 125 11.28 20.60 7.24
CA ASP A 125 11.44 21.33 5.98
C ASP A 125 10.29 21.12 4.99
N LEU A 126 9.39 20.15 5.27
CA LEU A 126 8.24 19.76 4.45
C LEU A 126 8.57 19.77 2.95
N PRO A 127 9.56 18.98 2.50
CA PRO A 127 10.07 19.05 1.14
C PRO A 127 8.91 18.95 0.14
N HIS A 128 8.97 19.75 -0.93
CA HIS A 128 7.94 19.75 -1.95
C HIS A 128 7.89 18.37 -2.63
N ILE A 129 6.85 17.60 -2.33
CA ILE A 129 6.53 16.37 -3.03
C ILE A 129 5.50 16.75 -4.09
N PRO A 130 5.79 16.60 -5.39
CA PRO A 130 4.78 16.85 -6.40
C PRO A 130 3.56 15.97 -6.13
N SER A 131 2.38 16.58 -5.98
CA SER A 131 1.13 15.92 -5.59
C SER A 131 0.77 14.75 -6.52
N GLU A 132 1.13 14.86 -7.80
CA GLU A 132 0.98 13.81 -8.81
C GLU A 132 1.95 12.62 -8.64
N LYS A 133 3.06 12.78 -7.93
CA LYS A 133 4.12 11.76 -7.83
C LYS A 133 4.08 10.90 -6.59
N ARG A 134 3.10 11.08 -5.70
CA ARG A 134 2.99 10.25 -4.48
C ARG A 134 2.77 8.77 -4.78
N LEU A 135 2.36 8.41 -5.99
CA LEU A 135 2.43 7.03 -6.48
C LEU A 135 2.95 6.93 -7.93
N VAL A 136 2.93 8.01 -8.73
CA VAL A 136 2.87 7.86 -10.21
C VAL A 136 4.21 7.86 -10.95
N LYS A 137 5.39 8.04 -10.33
CA LYS A 137 6.65 7.99 -11.11
C LYS A 137 7.83 7.30 -10.43
N PRO A 138 8.14 6.04 -10.79
CA PRO A 138 9.50 5.52 -10.66
C PRO A 138 10.39 6.11 -11.77
N ARG A 139 11.45 6.82 -11.38
CA ARG A 139 12.56 7.11 -12.30
C ARG A 139 13.38 5.81 -12.39
N LYS A 140 13.10 5.01 -13.44
CA LYS A 140 13.75 3.73 -13.86
C LYS A 140 13.20 2.44 -13.23
N PRO A 141 13.23 1.30 -13.96
CA PRO A 141 12.63 0.04 -13.54
C PRO A 141 13.53 -0.66 -12.51
N PHE A 142 13.26 -0.44 -11.23
CA PHE A 142 13.82 -1.26 -10.14
C PHE A 142 12.80 -2.30 -9.61
N TYR A 143 11.60 -2.33 -10.18
CA TYR A 143 10.46 -3.11 -9.73
C TYR A 143 10.26 -4.37 -10.58
N THR A 144 11.12 -5.36 -10.39
CA THR A 144 10.83 -6.73 -10.82
C THR A 144 11.27 -7.78 -9.78
N GLY A 145 11.49 -7.39 -8.52
CA GLY A 145 11.94 -8.41 -7.56
C GLY A 145 11.98 -8.05 -6.07
N MET A 146 11.46 -6.92 -5.62
CA MET A 146 11.60 -6.54 -4.21
C MET A 146 10.46 -7.00 -3.30
N PHE A 147 9.23 -7.13 -3.83
CA PHE A 147 8.15 -7.82 -3.11
C PHE A 147 8.47 -9.33 -2.92
N CYS A 148 9.30 -9.91 -3.81
CA CYS A 148 9.67 -11.32 -3.78
C CYS A 148 10.99 -11.68 -3.06
N ARG A 149 11.83 -10.74 -2.62
CA ARG A 149 13.13 -11.13 -1.99
C ARG A 149 13.18 -11.02 -0.47
N LYS A 150 12.65 -9.96 0.13
CA LYS A 150 12.72 -9.81 1.60
C LYS A 150 11.57 -10.49 2.36
N ALA A 151 10.36 -10.53 1.79
CA ALA A 151 9.23 -11.25 2.40
C ALA A 151 9.29 -12.78 2.18
N PHE A 152 9.80 -13.24 1.03
CA PHE A 152 9.85 -14.67 0.68
C PHE A 152 11.20 -15.36 0.97
N GLY A 153 12.25 -14.63 1.34
CA GLY A 153 13.58 -15.21 1.63
C GLY A 153 13.58 -16.21 2.79
N SER A 154 12.70 -16.04 3.79
CA SER A 154 12.57 -16.99 4.89
C SER A 154 11.64 -18.19 4.61
N CYS A 155 10.84 -18.17 3.53
CA CYS A 155 9.93 -19.29 3.21
C CYS A 155 10.55 -20.36 2.30
N LYS A 156 11.63 -20.05 1.55
CA LYS A 156 12.28 -21.04 0.69
C LYS A 156 12.91 -22.21 1.46
N ASN A 157 13.39 -21.98 2.69
CA ASN A 157 13.98 -23.05 3.50
C ASN A 157 12.93 -24.00 4.12
N GLY A 158 11.68 -23.56 4.30
CA GLY A 158 10.59 -24.42 4.78
C GLY A 158 9.99 -25.32 3.69
N LEU A 159 9.95 -24.84 2.45
CA LEU A 159 9.37 -25.58 1.31
C LEU A 159 10.29 -26.67 0.73
N ILE A 160 11.62 -26.55 0.89
CA ILE A 160 12.56 -27.60 0.48
C ILE A 160 12.57 -28.77 1.48
N LEU A 161 12.29 -28.53 2.77
CA LEU A 161 12.21 -29.57 3.79
C LEU A 161 10.93 -30.42 3.70
N ALA A 162 9.84 -29.88 3.16
CA ALA A 162 8.57 -30.62 3.02
C ALA A 162 8.54 -31.62 1.85
N LYS A 163 9.44 -31.50 0.86
CA LYS A 163 9.52 -32.42 -0.30
C LYS A 163 10.46 -33.62 -0.12
N ARG A 164 11.11 -33.77 1.04
CA ARG A 164 12.04 -34.89 1.33
C ARG A 164 11.47 -35.95 2.27
N LYS A 165 10.19 -35.87 2.65
CA LYS A 165 9.53 -36.81 3.57
C LYS A 165 8.18 -37.32 3.06
N SER A 166 8.04 -37.53 1.76
CA SER A 166 6.94 -38.33 1.19
C SER A 166 7.48 -39.29 0.14
#